data_AF-A0A3D4APH6-F1
#
_entry.id   AF-A0A3D4APH6-F1
#
_cell.length_a   1.000
_cell.length_b   1.000
_cell.length_c   1.000
_cell.angle_alpha   90.00
_cell.angle_beta   90.00
_cell.angle_gamma   90.00
#
_symmetry.space_group_name_H-M   'P 1'
#
loop_
_entity.id
_entity.type
_entity.pdbx_description
1 polymer ?
#
loop_
_entity_poly.entity_id
_entity_poly.type
_entity_poly.pdbx_seq_one_letter_code
_entity_poly.pdbx_strand_id
1 'polypeptide(L)'
;SACADACPASLLPQQLQWFAKSKEYDKLQEHNLFDCIECGACAYVCPSEIPLVQYYRVAKVEIKEQIAEKIKSDRAKERFDARKARLEQEQAERKNRHKRKPAAKSTEEQQKVADALARVKDKTSDGDNKSAVAAAIARAKAKKQGDELEPDNSEVAKERAARKEQARLYKEQKAQNNGDDEAVDDKKSAVAAAIARAKAKKAAQANE
;
A
#
# COMPACT_ATOMS: atom_id res chain seq x y z
N SER A 1 -8.91 49.57 20.36
CA SER A 1 -10.20 49.41 19.66
C SER A 1 -11.10 48.68 20.61
N ALA A 2 -12.39 49.01 20.71
CA ALA A 2 -13.24 48.52 21.82
C ALA A 2 -13.13 47.00 22.07
N CYS A 3 -13.04 46.19 21.01
CA CYS A 3 -12.85 44.74 21.12
C CYS A 3 -11.46 44.33 21.65
N ALA A 4 -10.39 45.03 21.28
CA ALA A 4 -9.03 44.79 21.79
C ALA A 4 -8.90 45.26 23.24
N ASP A 5 -9.50 46.40 23.57
CA ASP A 5 -9.44 47.00 24.91
C ASP A 5 -10.22 46.15 25.93
N ALA A 6 -11.27 45.45 25.49
CA ALA A 6 -12.05 44.51 26.30
C ALA A 6 -11.45 43.09 26.39
N CYS A 7 -10.42 42.77 25.61
CA CYS A 7 -9.87 41.43 25.53
C CYS A 7 -8.95 41.14 26.72
N PRO A 8 -9.26 40.18 27.62
CA PRO A 8 -8.41 39.87 28.78
C PRO A 8 -7.07 39.21 28.39
N ALA A 9 -6.97 38.69 27.16
CA ALA A 9 -5.77 38.08 26.62
C ALA A 9 -4.93 39.06 25.78
N SER A 10 -5.31 40.34 25.71
CA SER A 10 -4.62 41.38 24.93
C SER A 10 -4.40 41.04 23.44
N LEU A 11 -5.26 40.18 22.88
CA LEU A 11 -5.26 39.82 21.46
C LEU A 11 -5.89 40.93 20.60
N LEU A 12 -5.83 40.75 19.28
CA LEU A 12 -6.48 41.62 18.29
C LEU A 12 -7.70 40.91 17.63
N PRO A 13 -8.89 40.90 18.27
CA PRO A 13 -10.06 40.18 17.76
C PRO A 13 -10.45 40.52 16.32
N GLN A 14 -10.34 41.79 15.94
CA GLN A 14 -10.68 42.21 14.59
C GLN A 14 -9.82 41.50 13.54
N GLN A 15 -8.50 41.49 13.70
CA GLN A 15 -7.59 40.80 12.77
C GLN A 15 -7.82 39.29 12.77
N LEU A 16 -7.96 38.67 13.95
CA LEU A 16 -8.27 37.25 14.07
C LEU A 16 -9.57 36.89 13.35
N GLN A 17 -10.57 37.78 13.36
CA GLN A 17 -11.83 37.54 12.68
C GLN A 17 -11.68 37.55 11.16
N TRP A 18 -10.89 38.49 10.62
CA TRP A 18 -10.57 38.51 9.20
C TRP A 18 -9.89 37.21 8.76
N PHE A 19 -8.86 36.76 9.49
CA PHE A 19 -8.15 35.53 9.16
C PHE A 19 -9.01 34.27 9.35
N ALA A 20 -9.85 34.22 10.38
CA ALA A 20 -10.79 33.12 10.58
C ALA A 20 -11.84 33.06 9.48
N LYS A 21 -12.33 34.22 9.01
CA LYS A 21 -13.30 34.29 7.92
C LYS A 21 -12.68 33.90 6.57
N SER A 22 -11.43 34.27 6.32
CA SER A 22 -10.71 33.89 5.10
C SER A 22 -10.09 32.49 5.16
N LYS A 23 -10.24 31.76 6.28
CA LYS A 23 -9.63 30.45 6.54
C LYS A 23 -8.09 30.45 6.41
N GLU A 24 -7.47 31.57 6.75
CA GLU A 24 -6.01 31.71 6.79
C GLU A 24 -5.46 31.21 8.14
N TYR A 25 -5.40 29.89 8.28
CA TYR A 25 -5.04 29.22 9.53
C TYR A 25 -3.60 29.48 9.98
N ASP A 26 -2.66 29.64 9.05
CA ASP A 26 -1.25 29.93 9.36
C ASP A 26 -1.14 31.29 10.08
N LYS A 27 -1.81 32.32 9.55
CA LYS A 27 -1.86 33.64 10.18
C LYS A 27 -2.58 33.62 11.52
N LEU A 28 -3.62 32.81 11.68
CA LEU A 28 -4.29 32.64 12.97
C LEU A 28 -3.34 32.06 14.03
N GLN A 29 -2.46 31.13 13.66
CA GLN A 29 -1.43 30.61 14.56
C GLN A 29 -0.39 31.68 14.88
N GLU A 30 0.09 32.43 13.89
CA GLU A 30 1.04 33.54 14.09
C GLU A 30 0.49 34.63 15.02
N HIS A 31 -0.82 34.86 14.98
CA HIS A 31 -1.53 35.84 15.83
C HIS A 31 -2.09 35.20 17.11
N ASN A 32 -1.57 34.03 17.50
CA ASN A 32 -1.86 33.34 18.76
C ASN A 32 -3.35 33.11 19.02
N LEU A 33 -4.11 32.67 18.01
CA LEU A 33 -5.53 32.32 18.17
C LEU A 33 -5.78 31.35 19.34
N PHE A 34 -4.83 30.47 19.63
CA PHE A 34 -4.96 29.49 20.72
C PHE A 34 -4.90 30.10 22.13
N ASP A 35 -4.36 31.30 22.30
CA ASP A 35 -4.37 32.03 23.57
C ASP A 35 -5.75 32.62 23.89
N CYS A 36 -6.64 32.70 22.89
CA CYS A 36 -8.01 33.15 23.10
C CYS A 36 -8.73 32.17 24.04
N ILE A 37 -9.20 32.63 25.19
CA ILE A 37 -9.94 31.80 26.15
C ILE A 37 -11.46 31.71 25.88
N GLU A 38 -11.92 32.27 24.76
CA GLU A 38 -13.34 32.22 24.33
C GLU A 38 -14.33 32.83 25.33
N CYS A 39 -13.88 33.82 26.11
CA CYS A 39 -14.68 34.49 27.15
C CYS A 39 -15.85 35.32 26.61
N GLY A 40 -15.89 35.66 25.31
CA GLY A 40 -17.01 36.39 24.70
C GLY A 40 -16.98 37.90 24.88
N ALA A 41 -16.03 38.48 25.61
CA ALA A 41 -15.95 39.92 25.86
C ALA A 41 -15.96 40.75 24.56
N CYS A 42 -15.23 40.31 23.54
CA CYS A 42 -15.16 40.99 22.24
C CYS A 42 -16.48 40.95 21.45
N ALA A 43 -17.28 39.89 21.60
CA ALA A 43 -18.58 39.78 20.95
C ALA A 43 -19.62 40.66 21.65
N TYR A 44 -19.56 40.76 22.98
CA TYR A 44 -20.47 41.59 23.78
C TYR A 44 -20.28 43.09 23.52
N VAL A 45 -19.04 43.57 23.43
CA VAL A 45 -18.77 45.00 23.19
C VAL A 45 -18.90 45.42 21.72
N CYS A 46 -19.19 44.48 20.82
CA CYS A 46 -19.23 44.77 19.38
C CYS A 46 -20.52 45.51 19.02
N PRO A 47 -20.45 46.73 18.45
CA PRO A 47 -21.65 47.49 18.06
C PRO A 47 -22.39 46.85 16.88
N SER A 48 -21.74 45.97 16.13
CA SER A 48 -22.31 45.25 14.98
C SER A 48 -22.79 43.84 15.33
N GLU A 49 -22.77 43.46 16.61
CA GLU A 49 -23.23 42.15 17.11
C GLU A 49 -22.59 40.94 16.40
N ILE A 50 -21.33 41.09 15.97
CA ILE A 50 -20.64 40.04 15.21
C ILE A 50 -20.29 38.88 16.15
N PRO A 51 -20.63 37.63 15.79
CA PRO A 51 -20.32 36.42 16.57
C PRO A 51 -18.83 36.03 16.48
N LEU A 52 -17.94 36.86 17.03
CA LEU A 52 -16.47 36.71 16.94
C LEU A 52 -15.98 35.35 17.48
N VAL A 53 -16.50 34.95 18.64
CA VAL A 53 -16.07 33.71 19.31
C VAL A 53 -16.47 32.47 18.51
N GLN A 54 -17.61 32.49 17.81
CA GLN A 54 -18.02 31.38 16.96
C GLN A 54 -17.00 31.11 15.84
N TYR A 55 -16.50 32.17 15.18
CA TYR A 55 -15.45 32.03 14.17
C TYR A 55 -14.17 31.43 14.76
N TYR A 56 -13.76 31.87 15.95
CA TYR A 56 -12.56 31.35 16.62
C TYR A 56 -12.70 29.89 17.02
N ARG A 57 -13.86 29.47 17.53
CA ARG A 57 -14.14 28.08 17.89
C ARG A 57 -14.01 27.17 16.67
N VAL A 58 -14.66 27.55 15.58
CA VAL A 58 -14.58 26.81 14.31
C VAL A 58 -13.13 26.73 13.84
N ALA A 59 -12.44 27.88 13.78
CA ALA A 59 -11.06 27.92 13.32
C ALA A 59 -10.11 27.08 14.19
N LYS A 60 -10.25 27.10 15.53
CA LYS A 60 -9.44 26.25 16.42
C LYS A 60 -9.68 24.77 16.20
N VAL A 61 -10.94 24.36 15.94
CA VAL A 61 -11.27 22.96 15.64
C VAL A 61 -10.65 22.55 14.30
N GLU A 62 -10.87 23.34 13.25
CA GLU A 62 -10.31 23.08 11.92
C GLU A 62 -8.77 22.99 11.95
N ILE A 63 -8.09 23.87 12.70
CA ILE A 63 -6.63 23.80 12.86
C ILE A 63 -6.20 22.53 13.58
N LYS A 64 -6.89 22.14 14.66
CA LYS A 64 -6.58 20.90 15.39
C LYS A 64 -6.76 19.67 14.51
N GLU A 65 -7.81 19.64 13.69
CA GLU A 65 -8.06 18.58 12.72
C GLU A 65 -6.95 18.50 11.67
N GLN A 66 -6.51 19.64 11.12
CA GLN A 66 -5.40 19.70 10.17
C GLN A 66 -4.09 19.17 10.79
N ILE A 67 -3.79 19.55 12.04
CA ILE A 67 -2.62 19.05 12.75
C ILE A 67 -2.72 17.53 12.97
N ALA A 68 -3.89 17.03 13.40
CA ALA A 68 -4.11 15.61 13.63
C ALA A 68 -3.96 14.77 12.34
N GLU A 69 -4.54 15.22 11.23
CA GLU A 69 -4.39 14.57 9.92
C GLU A 69 -2.94 14.64 9.42
N LYS A 70 -2.23 15.76 9.65
CA LYS A 70 -0.80 15.87 9.33
C LYS A 70 0.03 14.84 10.11
N ILE A 71 -0.12 14.76 11.43
CA ILE A 71 0.56 13.77 12.29
C ILE A 71 0.28 12.34 11.82
N LYS A 72 -0.99 12.04 11.50
CA LYS A 72 -1.39 10.72 10.98
C LYS A 72 -0.77 10.43 9.63
N SER A 73 -0.71 11.41 8.73
CA SER A 73 -0.08 11.29 7.42
C SER A 73 1.43 11.07 7.54
N ASP A 74 2.10 11.77 8.43
CA ASP A 74 3.54 11.67 8.63
C ASP A 74 3.90 10.32 9.26
N ARG A 75 3.14 9.86 10.25
CA ARG A 75 3.27 8.50 10.80
C ARG A 75 3.05 7.42 9.74
N ALA A 76 2.14 7.64 8.79
CA ALA A 76 1.93 6.71 7.69
C ALA A 76 3.13 6.70 6.71
N LYS A 77 3.69 7.87 6.39
CA LYS A 77 4.91 8.00 5.57
C LYS A 77 6.09 7.29 6.22
N GLU A 78 6.34 7.53 7.51
CA GLU A 78 7.43 6.87 8.25
C GLU A 78 7.34 5.34 8.17
N ARG A 79 6.14 4.77 8.33
CA ARG A 79 5.91 3.32 8.22
C ARG A 79 6.13 2.82 6.80
N PHE A 80 5.71 3.59 5.80
CA PHE A 80 5.89 3.27 4.39
C PHE A 80 7.37 3.29 4.01
N ASP A 81 8.09 4.35 4.40
CA ASP A 81 9.51 4.54 4.12
C ASP A 81 10.36 3.46 4.80
N ALA A 82 10.05 3.11 6.05
CA ALA A 82 10.71 2.00 6.75
C ALA A 82 10.49 0.66 6.03
N ARG A 83 9.27 0.39 5.54
CA ARG A 83 8.98 -0.81 4.74
C ARG A 83 9.73 -0.80 3.41
N LYS A 84 9.78 0.34 2.74
CA LYS A 84 10.45 0.53 1.45
C LYS A 84 11.96 0.31 1.59
N ALA A 85 12.58 0.93 2.60
CA ALA A 85 14.00 0.76 2.90
C ALA A 85 14.36 -0.70 3.15
N ARG A 86 13.55 -1.43 3.95
CA ARG A 86 13.76 -2.86 4.18
C ARG A 86 13.69 -3.69 2.89
N LEU A 87 12.69 -3.43 2.05
CA LEU A 87 12.51 -4.14 0.78
C LEU A 87 13.64 -3.84 -0.21
N GLU A 88 14.11 -2.60 -0.26
CA GLU A 88 15.21 -2.18 -1.12
C GLU A 88 16.54 -2.79 -0.69
N GLN A 89 16.81 -2.86 0.62
CA GLN A 89 17.97 -3.57 1.18
C GLN A 89 17.94 -5.05 0.81
N GLU A 90 16.81 -5.73 1.01
CA GLU A 90 16.66 -7.14 0.65
C GLU A 90 16.82 -7.37 -0.86
N GLN A 91 16.28 -6.48 -1.69
CA GLN A 91 16.44 -6.55 -3.15
C GLN A 91 17.90 -6.30 -3.57
N ALA A 92 18.60 -5.35 -2.94
CA ALA A 92 20.00 -5.07 -3.17
C ALA A 92 20.88 -6.25 -2.75
N GLU A 93 20.63 -6.87 -1.60
CA GLU A 93 21.35 -8.06 -1.14
C GLU A 93 21.16 -9.23 -2.10
N ARG A 94 19.93 -9.48 -2.57
CA ARG A 94 19.63 -10.50 -3.58
C ARG A 94 20.37 -10.23 -4.89
N LYS A 95 20.34 -9.00 -5.40
CA LYS A 95 21.08 -8.59 -6.61
C LYS A 95 22.60 -8.76 -6.42
N ASN A 96 23.13 -8.39 -5.25
CA ASN A 96 24.54 -8.58 -4.92
C ASN A 96 24.91 -10.06 -4.86
N ARG A 97 24.08 -10.91 -4.25
CA ARG A 97 24.28 -12.37 -4.24
C ARG A 97 24.30 -12.96 -5.65
N HIS A 98 23.46 -12.46 -6.56
CA HIS A 98 23.47 -12.87 -7.96
C HIS A 98 24.68 -12.33 -8.75
N LYS A 99 25.16 -11.13 -8.44
CA LYS A 99 26.35 -10.53 -9.08
C LYS A 99 27.68 -11.09 -8.58
N ARG A 100 27.74 -11.62 -7.35
CA ARG A 100 28.95 -12.26 -6.82
C ARG A 100 29.29 -13.46 -7.70
N LYS A 101 30.36 -13.32 -8.49
CA LYS A 101 30.96 -14.45 -9.22
C LYS A 101 31.32 -15.52 -8.18
N PRO A 102 30.98 -16.80 -8.42
CA PRO A 102 31.45 -17.87 -7.56
C PRO A 102 32.98 -17.79 -7.49
N ALA A 103 33.56 -18.10 -6.33
CA ALA A 103 35.01 -18.09 -6.16
C ALA A 103 35.69 -18.83 -7.32
N ALA A 104 36.81 -18.27 -7.81
CA ALA A 104 37.59 -18.91 -8.86
C ALA A 104 37.95 -20.33 -8.39
N LYS A 105 37.38 -21.33 -9.05
CA LYS A 105 37.64 -22.75 -8.75
C LYS A 105 39.14 -23.01 -8.84
N SER A 106 39.68 -23.83 -7.94
CA SER A 106 41.11 -24.15 -7.95
C SER A 106 41.51 -24.84 -9.25
N THR A 107 42.80 -24.79 -9.59
CA THR A 107 43.33 -25.43 -10.81
C THR A 107 43.01 -26.92 -10.88
N GLU A 108 43.03 -27.63 -9.74
CA GLU A 108 42.62 -29.05 -9.66
C GLU A 108 41.13 -29.27 -9.93
N GLU A 109 40.25 -28.38 -9.43
CA GLU A 109 38.82 -28.45 -9.70
C GLU A 109 38.49 -28.16 -11.17
N GLN A 110 39.25 -27.26 -11.80
CA GLN A 110 39.13 -26.98 -13.24
C GLN A 110 39.51 -28.21 -14.08
N GLN A 111 40.59 -28.90 -13.71
CA GLN A 111 41.02 -30.14 -14.38
C GLN A 111 40.00 -31.27 -14.22
N LYS A 112 39.44 -31.47 -13.02
CA LYS A 112 38.38 -32.48 -12.78
C LYS A 112 37.11 -32.20 -13.57
N VAL A 113 36.71 -30.94 -13.69
CA VAL A 113 35.55 -30.54 -14.51
C VAL A 113 35.83 -30.75 -16.00
N ALA A 114 37.05 -30.47 -16.47
CA ALA A 114 37.45 -30.70 -17.86
C ALA A 114 37.47 -32.21 -18.21
N ASP A 115 38.01 -33.05 -17.33
CA ASP A 115 38.03 -34.51 -17.50
C ASP A 115 36.61 -35.11 -17.49
N ALA A 116 35.74 -34.67 -16.57
CA ALA A 116 34.34 -35.07 -16.56
C ALA A 116 33.57 -34.67 -17.84
N LEU A 117 33.85 -33.47 -18.38
CA LEU A 117 33.28 -33.01 -19.65
C LEU A 117 33.80 -33.82 -20.86
N ALA A 118 35.07 -34.22 -20.86
CA ALA A 118 35.63 -35.10 -21.89
C ALA A 118 34.96 -36.49 -21.86
N ARG A 119 34.79 -37.09 -20.69
CA ARG A 119 34.12 -38.39 -20.53
C ARG A 119 32.65 -38.39 -20.99
N VAL A 120 31.92 -37.29 -20.75
CA VAL A 120 30.54 -37.16 -21.26
C VAL A 120 30.55 -36.99 -22.78
N LYS A 121 31.51 -36.26 -23.34
CA LYS A 121 31.66 -36.09 -24.79
C LYS A 121 31.96 -37.43 -25.47
N ASP A 122 32.82 -38.26 -24.88
CA ASP A 122 33.14 -39.59 -25.40
C ASP A 122 31.96 -40.56 -25.26
N LYS A 123 31.16 -40.47 -24.19
CA LYS A 123 29.90 -41.23 -24.06
C LYS A 123 28.81 -40.80 -25.05
N THR A 124 28.84 -39.57 -25.58
CA THR A 124 27.91 -39.11 -26.61
C THR A 124 28.31 -39.51 -28.03
N SER A 125 29.48 -40.14 -28.23
CA SER A 125 29.90 -40.66 -29.54
C SER A 125 29.14 -41.91 -29.94
N ASP A 126 28.72 -42.73 -28.97
CA ASP A 126 27.99 -43.99 -29.16
C ASP A 126 26.47 -43.79 -29.01
N GLY A 127 25.73 -43.97 -30.12
CA GLY A 127 24.28 -44.23 -30.13
C GLY A 127 23.33 -43.03 -30.27
N ASP A 128 22.82 -42.84 -31.49
CA ASP A 128 21.51 -42.32 -32.00
C ASP A 128 20.69 -41.19 -31.31
N ASN A 129 20.97 -40.74 -30.09
CA ASN A 129 20.27 -39.61 -29.44
C ASN A 129 20.86 -38.23 -29.77
N LYS A 130 21.65 -38.14 -30.85
CA LYS A 130 22.59 -37.06 -31.16
C LYS A 130 21.95 -35.72 -31.58
N SER A 131 20.71 -35.69 -32.09
CA SER A 131 20.20 -34.45 -32.73
C SER A 131 19.55 -33.46 -31.75
N ALA A 132 18.76 -33.94 -30.79
CA ALA A 132 17.98 -33.05 -29.91
C ALA A 132 18.84 -32.40 -28.81
N VAL A 133 19.72 -33.18 -28.18
CA VAL A 133 20.56 -32.70 -27.07
C VAL A 133 21.72 -31.84 -27.57
N ALA A 134 22.33 -32.19 -28.71
CA ALA A 134 23.35 -31.36 -29.33
C ALA A 134 22.78 -30.02 -29.83
N ALA A 135 21.56 -30.01 -30.38
CA ALA A 135 20.87 -28.77 -30.77
C ALA A 135 20.48 -27.91 -29.57
N ALA A 136 20.14 -28.51 -28.41
CA ALA A 136 19.87 -27.78 -27.18
C ALA A 136 21.15 -27.16 -26.57
N ILE A 137 22.26 -27.90 -26.61
CA ILE A 137 23.57 -27.43 -26.11
C ILE A 137 24.15 -26.35 -27.04
N ALA A 138 23.98 -26.46 -28.36
CA ALA A 138 24.38 -25.42 -29.32
C ALA A 138 23.58 -24.14 -29.14
N ARG A 139 22.25 -24.25 -28.93
CA ARG A 139 21.40 -23.10 -28.58
C ARG A 139 21.78 -22.46 -27.25
N ALA A 140 22.13 -23.25 -26.25
CA ALA A 140 22.60 -22.75 -24.94
C ALA A 140 23.99 -22.11 -25.00
N LYS A 141 24.89 -22.59 -25.88
CA LYS A 141 26.21 -21.98 -26.13
C LYS A 141 26.11 -20.69 -26.93
N ALA A 142 25.24 -20.62 -27.93
CA ALA A 142 24.96 -19.39 -28.69
C ALA A 142 24.37 -18.29 -27.78
N LYS A 143 23.57 -18.65 -26.77
CA LYS A 143 23.06 -17.70 -25.75
C LYS A 143 24.10 -17.23 -24.73
N LYS A 144 25.25 -17.90 -24.58
CA LYS A 144 26.30 -17.56 -23.60
C LYS A 144 27.44 -16.71 -24.15
N GLN A 145 27.50 -16.50 -25.46
CA GLN A 145 28.51 -15.64 -26.11
C GLN A 145 28.00 -14.22 -26.39
N GLY A 146 26.73 -13.94 -26.09
CA GLY A 146 26.18 -12.58 -26.04
C GLY A 146 26.35 -11.98 -24.65
N ASP A 147 27.04 -10.84 -24.60
CA ASP A 147 27.14 -9.97 -23.44
C ASP A 147 25.73 -9.58 -22.93
N GLU A 148 25.58 -9.54 -21.60
CA GLU A 148 24.46 -8.97 -20.84
C GLU A 148 23.05 -8.97 -21.49
N LEU A 149 22.32 -10.10 -21.41
CA LEU A 149 20.88 -10.10 -21.66
C LEU A 149 20.15 -10.80 -20.52
N GLU A 150 19.18 -10.08 -19.93
CA GLU A 150 18.19 -10.62 -19.01
C GLU A 150 17.64 -11.97 -19.53
N PRO A 151 17.31 -12.91 -18.62
CA PRO A 151 16.64 -14.14 -19.05
C PRO A 151 15.34 -13.76 -19.76
N ASP A 152 15.27 -14.08 -21.05
CA ASP A 152 14.09 -13.88 -21.90
C ASP A 152 12.92 -14.73 -21.39
N ASN A 153 12.23 -14.19 -20.40
CA ASN A 153 11.05 -14.76 -19.76
C ASN A 153 9.77 -14.43 -20.55
N SER A 154 9.88 -13.95 -21.79
CA SER A 154 8.72 -13.57 -22.61
C SER A 154 7.76 -14.74 -22.85
N GLU A 155 8.29 -15.93 -23.10
CA GLU A 155 7.49 -17.15 -23.29
C GLU A 155 6.78 -17.58 -21.99
N VAL A 156 7.49 -17.56 -20.86
CA VAL A 156 6.91 -17.88 -19.54
C VAL A 156 5.87 -16.82 -19.11
N ALA A 157 6.05 -15.56 -19.52
CA ALA A 157 5.09 -14.49 -19.29
C ALA A 157 3.82 -14.67 -20.14
N LYS A 158 3.96 -15.08 -21.42
CA LYS A 158 2.83 -15.44 -22.29
C LYS A 158 2.05 -16.63 -21.73
N GLU A 159 2.73 -17.66 -21.25
CA GLU A 159 2.09 -18.82 -20.60
C GLU A 159 1.31 -18.43 -19.33
N ARG A 160 1.87 -17.54 -18.50
CA ARG A 160 1.15 -17.01 -17.33
C ARG A 160 -0.06 -16.16 -17.73
N ALA A 161 0.06 -15.34 -18.76
CA ALA A 161 -1.05 -14.54 -19.27
C ALA A 161 -2.18 -15.44 -19.80
N ALA A 162 -1.84 -16.47 -20.57
CA ALA A 162 -2.79 -17.47 -21.05
C ALA A 162 -3.49 -18.21 -19.89
N ARG A 163 -2.74 -18.61 -18.85
CA ARG A 163 -3.32 -19.28 -17.67
C ARG A 163 -4.23 -18.35 -16.85
N LYS A 164 -3.90 -17.05 -16.77
CA LYS A 164 -4.74 -16.04 -16.12
C LYS A 164 -6.02 -15.79 -16.91
N GLU A 165 -5.92 -15.77 -18.24
CA GLU A 165 -7.07 -15.62 -19.12
C GLU A 165 -7.99 -16.84 -19.05
N GLN A 166 -7.44 -18.05 -19.10
CA GLN A 166 -8.19 -19.29 -18.89
C GLN A 166 -8.91 -19.31 -17.53
N ALA A 167 -8.26 -18.84 -16.46
CA ALA A 167 -8.89 -18.73 -15.15
C ALA A 167 -10.02 -17.69 -15.10
N ARG A 168 -9.91 -16.61 -15.88
CA ARG A 168 -10.96 -15.58 -16.02
C ARG A 168 -12.17 -16.14 -16.77
N LEU A 169 -11.93 -16.78 -17.92
CA LEU A 169 -12.97 -17.43 -18.72
C LEU A 169 -13.68 -18.53 -17.93
N TYR A 170 -12.94 -19.33 -17.16
CA TYR A 170 -13.54 -20.33 -16.27
C TYR A 170 -14.40 -19.70 -15.17
N LYS A 171 -14.00 -18.55 -14.61
CA LYS A 171 -14.82 -17.81 -13.64
C LYS A 171 -16.07 -17.21 -14.27
N GLU A 172 -15.97 -16.68 -15.49
CA GLU A 172 -17.12 -16.16 -16.23
C GLU A 172 -18.09 -17.27 -16.61
N GLN A 173 -17.61 -18.41 -17.09
CA GLN A 173 -18.44 -19.60 -17.34
C GLN A 173 -19.07 -20.13 -16.05
N LYS A 174 -18.34 -20.15 -14.94
CA LYS A 174 -18.91 -20.52 -13.64
C LYS A 174 -19.95 -19.51 -13.14
N ALA A 175 -19.79 -18.23 -13.44
CA ALA A 175 -20.78 -17.20 -13.12
C ALA A 175 -22.04 -17.31 -14.00
N GLN A 176 -21.90 -17.72 -15.26
CA GLN A 176 -23.02 -17.95 -16.17
C GLN A 176 -23.76 -19.27 -15.89
N ASN A 177 -23.05 -20.33 -15.48
CA ASN A 177 -23.64 -21.62 -15.13
C ASN A 177 -24.24 -21.67 -13.72
N ASN A 178 -24.02 -20.65 -12.89
CA ASN A 178 -24.72 -20.46 -11.61
C ASN A 178 -26.06 -19.69 -11.78
N GLY A 179 -26.63 -19.69 -12.99
CA GLY A 179 -27.96 -19.15 -13.28
C GLY A 179 -29.13 -20.02 -12.81
N ASP A 180 -28.89 -21.26 -12.35
CA ASP A 180 -29.90 -22.16 -11.79
C ASP A 180 -29.60 -22.44 -10.30
N ASP A 181 -29.88 -21.45 -9.45
CA ASP A 181 -29.59 -21.49 -8.00
C ASP A 181 -30.88 -21.68 -7.17
N GLU A 182 -31.67 -22.73 -7.43
CA GLU A 182 -32.76 -23.15 -6.51
C GLU A 182 -32.20 -23.70 -5.17
N ALA A 183 -30.93 -24.09 -5.09
CA ALA A 183 -30.35 -24.74 -3.91
C ALA A 183 -29.65 -23.79 -2.92
N VAL A 184 -29.43 -22.51 -3.26
CA VAL A 184 -28.71 -21.55 -2.40
C VAL A 184 -29.66 -20.67 -1.60
N ASP A 185 -30.92 -20.56 -2.01
CA ASP A 185 -31.95 -19.80 -1.28
C ASP A 185 -32.31 -20.46 0.07
N ASP A 186 -32.45 -21.79 0.08
CA ASP A 186 -32.78 -22.57 1.29
C ASP A 186 -31.76 -22.40 2.43
N LYS A 187 -30.46 -22.34 2.12
CA LYS A 187 -29.42 -22.19 3.14
C LYS A 187 -29.36 -20.77 3.69
N LYS A 188 -29.62 -19.76 2.86
CA LYS A 188 -29.69 -18.36 3.32
C LYS A 188 -30.94 -18.10 4.14
N SER A 189 -32.08 -18.71 3.77
CA SER A 189 -33.32 -18.63 4.55
C SER A 189 -33.17 -19.30 5.92
N ALA A 190 -32.52 -20.47 5.99
CA ALA A 190 -32.27 -21.19 7.23
C ALA A 190 -31.38 -20.41 8.21
N VAL A 191 -30.33 -19.75 7.71
CA VAL A 191 -29.43 -18.92 8.55
C VAL A 191 -30.13 -17.64 9.03
N ALA A 192 -30.95 -17.01 8.20
CA ALA A 192 -31.75 -15.85 8.60
C ALA A 192 -32.77 -16.19 9.70
N ALA A 193 -33.43 -17.34 9.60
CA ALA A 193 -34.36 -17.84 10.62
C ALA A 193 -33.65 -18.15 11.96
N ALA A 194 -32.43 -18.71 11.91
CA ALA A 194 -31.64 -18.98 13.11
C ALA A 194 -31.21 -17.68 13.83
N ILE A 195 -30.80 -16.65 13.08
CA ILE A 195 -30.41 -15.35 13.63
C ILE A 195 -31.62 -14.64 14.27
N ALA A 196 -32.81 -14.73 13.64
CA ALA A 196 -34.03 -14.16 14.21
C ALA A 196 -34.43 -14.81 15.54
N ARG A 197 -34.34 -16.15 15.63
CA ARG A 197 -34.60 -16.89 16.88
C ARG A 197 -33.59 -16.55 17.98
N ALA A 198 -32.32 -16.40 17.63
CA ALA A 198 -31.29 -15.98 18.59
C ALA A 198 -31.51 -14.56 19.11
N LYS A 199 -31.90 -13.62 18.24
CA LYS A 199 -32.24 -12.24 18.64
C LYS A 199 -33.49 -12.19 19.53
N ALA A 200 -34.53 -12.94 19.20
CA ALA A 200 -35.75 -13.00 20.03
C ALA A 200 -35.46 -13.58 21.42
N LYS A 201 -34.63 -14.63 21.51
CA LYS A 201 -34.25 -15.23 22.80
C LYS A 201 -33.39 -14.29 23.65
N LYS A 202 -32.51 -13.51 23.01
CA LYS A 202 -31.68 -12.51 23.69
C LYS A 202 -32.48 -11.28 24.15
N ALA A 203 -33.51 -10.89 23.41
CA ALA A 203 -34.43 -9.81 23.80
C ALA A 203 -35.38 -10.24 24.93
N ALA A 204 -35.84 -11.51 24.94
CA ALA A 204 -36.62 -12.06 26.03
C ALA A 204 -35.82 -12.12 27.35
N GLN A 205 -34.55 -12.53 27.29
CA GLN A 205 -33.63 -12.54 28.45
C GLN A 205 -33.22 -11.14 28.94
N ALA A 206 -33.50 -10.08 28.19
CA ALA A 206 -33.21 -8.70 28.59
C ALA A 206 -34.42 -7.98 29.20
N ASN A 207 -35.61 -8.59 29.13
CA ASN A 207 -36.88 -8.08 29.66
C ASN A 207 -37.40 -8.92 30.84
N GLU A 208 -36.56 -9.78 31.40
CA GLU A 208 -36.76 -10.57 32.62
C GLU A 208 -35.69 -10.15 33.64
#